data_AF-A0A1G8ZUD6-F1
#
_entry.id   AF-A0A1G8ZUD6-F1
#
_cell.length_a   1.000
_cell.length_b   1.000
_cell.length_c   1.000
_cell.angle_alpha   90.00
_cell.angle_beta   90.00
_cell.angle_gamma   90.00
#
_symmetry.space_group_name_H-M   'P 1'
#
loop_
_entity.id
_entity.type
_entity.pdbx_description
1 polymer ?
#
loop_
_entity_poly.entity_id
_entity_poly.type
_entity_poly.pdbx_seq_one_letter_code
_entity_poly.pdbx_strand_id
1 'polypeptide(L)'
;MKEQNHKTNGIEFRKVYLSDLGAVMRLYQLTQQNTAKLTADFGLPLSVASNGNEIVGYGFAAVNQLGEVTLKSHFKGAEDLSMGCTLEEQAKKTLHSTFENAEEDHAKLKHAIQRLVDWLNNCY
;
A
#
# COMPACT_ATOMS: atom_id res chain seq x y z
N MET A 1 -11.62 -26.38 28.95
CA MET A 1 -11.69 -25.88 27.56
C MET A 1 -10.30 -25.43 27.18
N LYS A 2 -9.71 -26.03 26.13
CA LYS A 2 -8.34 -25.71 25.69
C LYS A 2 -8.37 -24.36 24.99
N GLU A 3 -7.56 -23.43 25.47
CA GLU A 3 -7.28 -22.16 24.84
C GLU A 3 -6.78 -22.41 23.42
N GLN A 4 -7.53 -21.92 22.43
CA GLN A 4 -7.02 -21.79 21.08
C GLN A 4 -6.08 -20.58 21.09
N ASN A 5 -4.79 -20.86 21.31
CA ASN A 5 -3.71 -19.95 20.95
C ASN A 5 -3.78 -19.74 19.42
N HIS A 6 -4.53 -18.74 18.96
CA HIS A 6 -4.33 -18.19 17.63
C HIS A 6 -2.92 -17.62 17.62
N LYS A 7 -1.98 -18.34 17.00
CA LYS A 7 -0.69 -17.79 16.59
C LYS A 7 -0.98 -16.47 15.87
N THR A 8 -0.72 -15.35 16.54
CA THR A 8 -0.38 -14.12 15.85
C THR A 8 0.77 -14.45 14.92
N ASN A 9 0.56 -14.37 13.61
CA ASN A 9 1.51 -14.80 12.57
C ASN A 9 2.85 -14.00 12.55
N GLY A 10 3.17 -13.23 13.59
CA GLY A 10 4.34 -12.35 13.65
C GLY A 10 4.25 -11.16 12.68
N ILE A 11 3.08 -10.95 12.06
CA ILE A 11 2.85 -9.88 11.09
C ILE A 11 2.32 -8.64 11.81
N GLU A 12 3.03 -7.55 11.66
CA GLU A 12 2.66 -6.23 12.17
C GLU A 12 2.13 -5.36 11.03
N PHE A 13 1.12 -4.56 11.31
CA PHE A 13 0.52 -3.63 10.35
C PHE A 13 0.69 -2.20 10.85
N ARG A 14 1.25 -1.33 10.01
CA ARG A 14 1.47 0.08 10.35
C ARG A 14 1.38 0.99 9.14
N LYS A 15 1.41 2.31 9.40
CA LYS A 15 1.58 3.33 8.36
C LYS A 15 2.91 3.12 7.63
N VAL A 16 2.91 3.44 6.34
CA VAL A 16 4.15 3.46 5.54
C VAL A 16 5.05 4.62 6.00
N TYR A 17 6.35 4.37 6.03
CA TYR A 17 7.40 5.36 6.23
C TYR A 17 8.30 5.44 4.99
N LEU A 18 9.06 6.54 4.88
CA LEU A 18 10.00 6.75 3.78
C LEU A 18 11.02 5.60 3.65
N SER A 19 11.46 5.04 4.79
CA SER A 19 12.36 3.89 4.85
C SER A 19 11.79 2.62 4.21
N ASP A 20 10.47 2.51 4.08
CA ASP A 20 9.82 1.33 3.52
C ASP A 20 9.73 1.36 1.99
N LEU A 21 9.87 2.55 1.37
CA LEU A 21 9.57 2.73 -0.05
C LEU A 21 10.40 1.81 -0.94
N GLY A 22 11.67 1.57 -0.62
CA GLY A 22 12.50 0.61 -1.37
C GLY A 22 11.97 -0.83 -1.29
N ALA A 23 11.30 -1.23 -0.21
CA ALA A 23 10.64 -2.53 -0.13
C ALA A 23 9.29 -2.54 -0.87
N VAL A 24 8.51 -1.47 -0.74
CA VAL A 24 7.23 -1.30 -1.45
C VAL A 24 7.44 -1.31 -2.97
N MET A 25 8.45 -0.60 -3.48
CA MET A 25 8.83 -0.60 -4.89
C MET A 25 9.18 -1.99 -5.39
N ARG A 26 9.99 -2.75 -4.61
CA ARG A 26 10.34 -4.13 -4.96
C ARG A 26 9.10 -5.02 -5.03
N LEU A 27 8.17 -4.90 -4.09
CA LEU A 27 6.90 -5.65 -4.12
C LEU A 27 6.06 -5.31 -5.35
N TYR A 28 5.95 -4.02 -5.71
CA TYR A 28 5.26 -3.59 -6.93
C TYR A 28 5.93 -4.13 -8.20
N GLN A 29 7.26 -4.05 -8.29
CA GLN A 29 7.98 -4.53 -9.47
C GLN A 29 7.81 -6.04 -9.67
N LEU A 30 7.73 -6.81 -8.58
CA LEU A 30 7.45 -8.24 -8.65
C LEU A 30 6.05 -8.53 -9.23
N THR A 31 5.05 -7.69 -8.97
CA THR A 31 3.71 -7.87 -9.55
C THR A 31 3.64 -7.43 -11.02
N GLN A 32 4.52 -6.53 -11.44
CA GLN A 32 4.57 -5.97 -12.80
C GLN A 32 5.61 -6.62 -13.73
N GLN A 33 6.06 -7.84 -13.42
CA GLN A 33 7.08 -8.55 -14.22
C GLN A 33 8.41 -7.77 -14.37
N ASN A 34 8.85 -7.08 -13.32
CA ASN A 34 10.11 -6.33 -13.23
C ASN A 34 10.23 -5.13 -14.19
N THR A 35 9.15 -4.36 -14.38
CA THR A 35 9.27 -3.06 -15.05
C THR A 35 10.18 -2.12 -14.26
N ALA A 36 11.13 -1.48 -14.96
CA ALA A 36 12.10 -0.59 -14.32
C ALA A 36 11.48 0.74 -13.83
N LYS A 37 10.35 1.16 -14.40
CA LYS A 37 9.67 2.42 -14.07
C LYS A 37 8.33 2.15 -13.40
N LEU A 38 8.07 2.89 -12.32
CA LEU A 38 6.76 2.93 -11.69
C LEU A 38 5.76 3.69 -12.56
N THR A 39 4.52 3.23 -12.61
CA THR A 39 3.40 3.92 -13.27
C THR A 39 2.43 4.49 -12.23
N ALA A 40 1.39 5.20 -12.67
CA ALA A 40 0.31 5.65 -11.79
C ALA A 40 -0.40 4.50 -11.04
N ASP A 41 -0.30 3.25 -11.55
CA ASP A 41 -0.84 2.05 -10.90
C ASP A 41 -0.10 1.69 -9.61
N PHE A 42 1.09 2.25 -9.39
CA PHE A 42 1.77 2.19 -8.10
C PHE A 42 0.92 2.77 -6.97
N GLY A 43 0.09 3.77 -7.30
CA GLY A 43 -0.78 4.45 -6.36
C GLY A 43 -0.01 5.21 -5.28
N LEU A 44 -0.70 5.46 -4.17
CA LEU A 44 -0.13 6.06 -2.97
C LEU A 44 -0.07 4.99 -1.88
N PRO A 45 1.11 4.43 -1.57
CA PRO A 45 1.29 3.54 -0.43
C PRO A 45 0.92 4.26 0.86
N LEU A 46 0.18 3.57 1.74
CA LEU A 46 -0.35 4.17 2.98
C LEU A 46 -0.19 3.25 4.19
N SER A 47 -0.16 1.94 3.99
CA SER A 47 0.07 0.94 5.03
C SER A 47 1.06 -0.12 4.57
N VAL A 48 1.74 -0.75 5.51
CA VAL A 48 2.65 -1.88 5.28
C VAL A 48 2.36 -3.00 6.27
N ALA A 49 2.58 -4.23 5.82
CA ALA A 49 2.62 -5.43 6.64
C ALA A 49 4.08 -5.89 6.73
N SER A 50 4.58 -6.09 7.94
CA SER A 50 5.96 -6.54 8.18
C SER A 50 5.99 -7.84 8.97
N ASN A 51 6.82 -8.78 8.53
CA ASN A 51 7.17 -9.97 9.29
C ASN A 51 8.60 -9.79 9.80
N GLY A 52 8.75 -9.41 11.07
CA GLY A 52 10.02 -8.92 11.60
C GLY A 52 10.50 -7.68 10.83
N ASN A 53 11.68 -7.77 10.20
CA ASN A 53 12.29 -6.66 9.45
C ASN A 53 11.95 -6.67 7.95
N GLU A 54 11.19 -7.64 7.45
CA GLU A 54 10.81 -7.74 6.04
C GLU A 54 9.41 -7.15 5.84
N ILE A 55 9.28 -6.19 4.91
CA ILE A 55 7.97 -5.77 4.40
C ILE A 55 7.46 -6.87 3.45
N VAL A 56 6.36 -7.50 3.84
CA VAL A 56 5.73 -8.61 3.10
C VAL A 56 4.50 -8.17 2.33
N GLY A 57 3.97 -6.97 2.61
CA GLY A 57 2.84 -6.41 1.88
C GLY A 57 2.64 -4.93 2.15
N TYR A 58 1.80 -4.30 1.34
CA TYR A 58 1.42 -2.90 1.48
C TYR A 58 0.00 -2.65 0.97
N GLY A 59 -0.67 -1.69 1.60
CA GLY A 59 -1.96 -1.16 1.17
C GLY A 59 -1.77 0.22 0.56
N PHE A 60 -2.50 0.52 -0.50
CA PHE A 60 -2.35 1.73 -1.28
C PHE A 60 -3.69 2.26 -1.79
N ALA A 61 -3.74 3.58 -1.97
CA ALA A 61 -4.85 4.24 -2.66
C ALA A 61 -4.51 4.42 -4.14
N ALA A 62 -5.47 4.11 -5.01
CA ALA A 62 -5.37 4.29 -6.46
C ALA A 62 -6.62 4.98 -6.99
N VAL A 63 -6.48 5.65 -8.14
CA VAL A 63 -7.62 6.25 -8.84
C VAL A 63 -8.02 5.32 -10.00
N ASN A 64 -9.28 4.88 -10.02
CA ASN A 64 -9.77 3.99 -11.08
C ASN A 64 -10.06 4.77 -12.38
N GLN A 65 -10.50 4.06 -13.43
CA GLN A 65 -10.82 4.68 -14.73
C GLN A 65 -12.00 5.66 -14.67
N LEU A 66 -12.88 5.53 -13.68
CA LEU A 66 -14.00 6.44 -13.42
C LEU A 66 -13.57 7.67 -12.62
N GLY A 67 -12.30 7.73 -12.20
CA GLY A 67 -11.76 8.82 -11.39
C GLY A 67 -12.00 8.66 -9.90
N GLU A 68 -12.50 7.51 -9.43
CA GLU A 68 -12.83 7.27 -8.03
C GLU A 68 -11.62 6.70 -7.27
N VAL A 69 -11.54 7.03 -5.97
CA VAL A 69 -10.54 6.45 -5.09
C VAL A 69 -10.90 5.01 -4.75
N THR A 70 -9.95 4.11 -4.99
CA THR A 70 -10.03 2.70 -4.61
C THR A 70 -8.87 2.37 -3.69
N LEU A 71 -9.12 1.53 -2.69
CA LEU A 71 -8.06 0.96 -1.87
C LEU A 71 -7.78 -0.45 -2.34
N LYS A 72 -6.49 -0.77 -2.40
CA LYS A 72 -5.99 -2.05 -2.86
C LYS A 72 -4.82 -2.46 -1.99
N SER A 73 -4.48 -3.73 -2.05
CA SER A 73 -3.35 -4.30 -1.34
C SER A 73 -2.52 -5.20 -2.27
N HIS A 74 -1.23 -5.26 -1.98
CA HIS A 74 -0.30 -6.19 -2.59
C HIS A 74 0.55 -6.84 -1.51
N PHE A 75 0.83 -8.12 -1.64
CA PHE A 75 1.65 -8.86 -0.69
C PHE A 75 2.32 -10.06 -1.37
N LYS A 76 3.37 -10.55 -0.72
CA LYS A 76 4.19 -11.65 -1.19
C LYS A 76 3.52 -12.99 -0.83
N GLY A 77 3.22 -13.80 -1.85
CA GLY A 77 2.73 -15.17 -1.66
C GLY A 77 1.29 -15.38 -2.11
N ALA A 78 0.66 -16.45 -1.62
CA ALA A 78 -0.72 -16.78 -1.94
C ALA A 78 -1.68 -15.76 -1.31
N GLU A 79 -2.78 -15.46 -2.00
CA GLU A 79 -3.79 -14.51 -1.56
C GLU A 79 -4.28 -14.82 -0.13
N ASP A 80 -4.00 -13.91 0.81
CA ASP A 80 -4.55 -13.92 2.17
C ASP A 80 -5.54 -12.76 2.30
N LEU A 81 -6.83 -13.09 2.16
CA LEU A 81 -7.92 -12.13 2.24
C LEU A 81 -7.91 -11.36 3.57
N SER A 82 -7.51 -11.99 4.68
CA SER A 82 -7.49 -11.34 5.99
C SER A 82 -6.41 -10.25 6.06
N MET A 83 -5.24 -10.52 5.47
CA MET A 83 -4.14 -9.57 5.39
C MET A 83 -4.47 -8.41 4.44
N GLY A 84 -5.05 -8.73 3.28
CA GLY A 84 -5.50 -7.73 2.30
C GLY A 84 -6.50 -6.74 2.91
N CYS A 85 -7.56 -7.25 3.56
CA CYS A 85 -8.54 -6.42 4.25
C CYS A 85 -7.90 -5.55 5.34
N THR A 86 -6.97 -6.10 6.14
CA THR A 86 -6.31 -5.34 7.21
C THR A 86 -5.43 -4.21 6.65
N LEU A 87 -4.70 -4.47 5.56
CA LEU A 87 -3.90 -3.47 4.86
C LEU A 87 -4.77 -2.36 4.29
N GLU A 88 -5.88 -2.70 3.64
CA GLU A 88 -6.81 -1.75 3.04
C GLU A 88 -7.51 -0.91 4.11
N GLU A 89 -7.95 -1.50 5.23
CA GLU A 89 -8.53 -0.76 6.35
C GLU A 89 -7.53 0.22 6.96
N GLN A 90 -6.26 -0.18 7.15
CA GLN A 90 -5.23 0.73 7.63
C GLN A 90 -4.88 1.82 6.62
N ALA A 91 -4.84 1.49 5.33
CA ALA A 91 -4.65 2.46 4.27
C ALA A 91 -5.79 3.49 4.27
N LYS A 92 -7.05 3.05 4.47
CA LYS A 92 -8.22 3.93 4.59
C LYS A 92 -8.06 4.93 5.71
N LYS A 93 -7.74 4.45 6.91
CA LYS A 93 -7.52 5.29 8.10
C LYS A 93 -6.41 6.31 7.85
N THR A 94 -5.33 5.90 7.19
CA THR A 94 -4.20 6.78 6.88
C THR A 94 -4.60 7.82 5.84
N LEU A 95 -5.27 7.41 4.76
CA LEU A 95 -5.77 8.30 3.72
C LEU A 95 -6.64 9.41 4.32
N HIS A 96 -7.68 9.06 5.10
CA HIS A 96 -8.55 10.05 5.73
C HIS A 96 -7.80 10.98 6.70
N SER A 97 -6.78 10.47 7.39
CA SER A 97 -5.98 11.28 8.32
C SER A 97 -5.01 12.25 7.60
N THR A 98 -4.65 11.97 6.35
CA THR A 98 -3.67 12.75 5.58
C THR A 98 -4.34 13.66 4.55
N PHE A 99 -5.46 13.22 3.97
CA PHE A 99 -6.25 13.93 2.98
C PHE A 99 -7.65 14.10 3.54
N GLU A 100 -7.93 15.27 4.11
CA GLU A 100 -9.31 15.66 4.45
C GLU A 100 -10.17 15.54 3.19
N ASN A 101 -11.27 14.79 3.27
CA ASN A 101 -12.19 14.51 2.16
C ASN A 101 -11.52 13.94 0.90
N ALA A 102 -10.61 12.97 1.05
CA ALA A 102 -9.99 12.27 -0.08
C ALA A 102 -10.98 11.68 -1.10
N GLU A 103 -12.19 11.34 -0.66
CA GLU A 103 -13.30 10.82 -1.49
C GLU A 103 -14.03 11.92 -2.28
N GLU A 104 -13.77 13.21 -2.02
CA GLU A 104 -14.36 14.33 -2.74
C GLU A 104 -13.33 15.05 -3.63
N ASP A 105 -12.04 14.96 -3.28
CA ASP A 105 -10.95 15.64 -3.98
C ASP A 105 -9.98 14.66 -4.68
N HIS A 106 -10.52 13.99 -5.69
CA HIS A 106 -9.79 13.00 -6.50
C HIS A 106 -8.59 13.61 -7.25
N ALA A 107 -8.65 14.91 -7.56
CA ALA A 107 -7.57 15.62 -8.22
C ALA A 107 -6.33 15.72 -7.31
N LYS A 108 -6.50 16.05 -6.03
CA LYS A 108 -5.40 16.08 -5.06
C LYS A 108 -4.71 14.73 -4.95
N LEU A 109 -5.47 13.63 -4.83
CA LEU A 109 -4.89 12.30 -4.73
C LEU A 109 -4.13 11.93 -6.01
N LYS A 110 -4.71 12.16 -7.19
CA LYS A 110 -4.06 11.90 -8.48
C LYS A 110 -2.74 12.67 -8.61
N HIS A 111 -2.73 13.95 -8.25
CA HIS A 111 -1.52 14.76 -8.25
C HIS A 111 -0.47 14.27 -7.24
N ALA A 112 -0.89 13.82 -6.05
CA ALA A 112 0.02 13.25 -5.06
C ALA A 112 0.68 11.97 -5.58
N ILE A 113 -0.09 11.07 -6.18
CA ILE A 113 0.41 9.83 -6.81
C ILE A 113 1.42 10.17 -7.91
N GLN A 114 1.07 11.09 -8.81
CA GLN A 114 1.96 11.48 -9.91
C GLN A 114 3.29 12.04 -9.38
N ARG A 115 3.24 12.96 -8.41
CA ARG A 115 4.44 13.53 -7.80
C ARG A 115 5.31 12.48 -7.10
N LEU A 116 4.69 11.52 -6.41
CA LEU A 116 5.42 10.44 -5.76
C LEU A 116 6.11 9.55 -6.80
N VAL A 117 5.39 9.10 -7.83
CA VAL A 117 5.93 8.26 -8.90
C VAL A 117 7.07 8.97 -9.64
N ASP A 118 6.91 10.25 -9.96
CA ASP A 118 7.95 11.04 -10.62
C ASP A 118 9.19 11.19 -9.73
N TRP A 119 9.01 11.44 -8.43
CA TRP A 119 10.11 11.52 -7.48
C TRP A 119 10.84 10.17 -7.35
N LEU A 120 10.10 9.06 -7.21
CA LEU A 120 10.69 7.72 -7.10
C LEU A 120 11.42 7.28 -8.37
N ASN A 121 10.94 7.68 -9.56
CA ASN A 121 11.57 7.31 -10.82
C ASN A 121 12.83 8.15 -11.15
N ASN A 122 13.01 9.33 -10.55
CA ASN A 122 14.08 10.26 -10.93
C ASN A 122 15.05 10.62 -9.79
N CYS A 123 14.66 10.42 -8.53
CA CYS A 123 15.40 10.94 -7.37
C CYS A 123 15.67 9.92 -6.26
N TYR A 124 15.05 8.74 -6.28
CA TYR A 124 15.15 7.72 -5.21
C TYR A 124 16.13 6.60 -5.57
#